data_AF-A0A1Z9U811-F1
#
_entry.id   AF-A0A1Z9U811-F1
#
_cell.length_a   1.000
_cell.length_b   1.000
_cell.length_c   1.000
_cell.angle_alpha   90.00
_cell.angle_beta   90.00
_cell.angle_gamma   90.00
#
_symmetry.space_group_name_H-M   'P 1'
#
loop_
_entity.id
_entity.type
_entity.pdbx_description
1 polymer ?
#
loop_
_entity_poly.entity_id
_entity_poly.type
_entity_poly.pdbx_seq_one_letter_code
_entity_poly.pdbx_strand_id
1 'polypeptide(L)'
;MNHSIEELLIATIAEFLYGLKHIAVGVLSPIPGSAALLAKVRSEEVKKVSIIGSTQEPYRLDGGVDLFDCAGQGRVDAFFLSGGQIDGQANVNLTGIGAYPKQETRWSGAFGSAYLYFLVPRVILFREEHSRRVFVPKVDFISAPGVSAPNIYRPGGPYALVTPLCQFLFDRNKKQFFLKSIHQGHSLEEVHDNTGFDFEVPETIPITAAPTKKTLKLIREKVAPVIADPYPDFAKKCWPNH
;
A
#
# COMPACT_ATOMS: atom_id res chain seq x y z
N MET A 1 15.94 14.25 -12.08
CA MET A 1 15.91 12.85 -11.56
C MET A 1 15.47 11.94 -12.71
N ASN A 2 16.06 10.74 -12.86
CA ASN A 2 15.83 9.87 -14.04
C ASN A 2 14.71 8.83 -13.84
N HIS A 3 13.79 9.10 -12.91
CA HIS A 3 12.65 8.26 -12.58
C HIS A 3 11.40 9.12 -12.35
N SER A 4 10.21 8.54 -12.59
CA SER A 4 8.94 9.18 -12.20
C SER A 4 8.66 9.03 -10.71
N ILE A 5 7.58 9.67 -10.22
CA ILE A 5 7.09 9.44 -8.87
C ILE A 5 6.56 8.01 -8.71
N GLU A 6 5.84 7.49 -9.71
CA GLU A 6 5.34 6.12 -9.69
C GLU A 6 6.49 5.11 -9.58
N GLU A 7 7.58 5.28 -10.32
CA GLU A 7 8.76 4.41 -10.24
C GLU A 7 9.44 4.48 -8.86
N LEU A 8 9.47 5.66 -8.23
CA LEU A 8 9.93 5.82 -6.85
C LEU A 8 9.04 5.05 -5.87
N LEU A 9 7.73 5.19 -5.97
CA LEU A 9 6.78 4.51 -5.10
C LEU A 9 6.83 2.99 -5.28
N ILE A 10 6.93 2.51 -6.53
CA ILE A 10 7.09 1.08 -6.85
C ILE A 10 8.34 0.51 -6.18
N ALA A 11 9.48 1.17 -6.37
CA ALA A 11 10.74 0.72 -5.77
C ALA A 11 10.69 0.75 -4.25
N THR A 12 10.11 1.80 -3.68
CA THR A 12 9.98 2.01 -2.24
C THR A 12 9.11 0.94 -1.58
N ILE A 13 7.93 0.66 -2.16
CA ILE A 13 7.03 -0.38 -1.65
C ILE A 13 7.69 -1.76 -1.76
N ALA A 14 8.44 -2.03 -2.84
CA ALA A 14 9.09 -3.32 -3.04
C ALA A 14 10.11 -3.67 -1.94
N GLU A 15 10.74 -2.68 -1.29
CA GLU A 15 11.66 -2.92 -0.17
C GLU A 15 10.95 -3.53 1.06
N PHE A 16 9.65 -3.27 1.24
CA PHE A 16 8.86 -3.88 2.32
C PHE A 16 8.42 -5.32 2.03
N LEU A 17 8.70 -5.83 0.82
CA LEU A 17 8.26 -7.15 0.35
C LEU A 17 9.39 -8.18 0.33
N TYR A 18 10.61 -7.79 0.73
CA TYR A 18 11.73 -8.71 0.85
C TYR A 18 11.44 -9.81 1.91
N GLY A 19 11.81 -11.04 1.60
CA GLY A 19 11.62 -12.20 2.48
C GLY A 19 10.20 -12.81 2.47
N LEU A 20 9.27 -12.25 1.69
CA LEU A 20 7.88 -12.73 1.64
C LEU A 20 7.70 -13.79 0.55
N LYS A 21 6.74 -14.71 0.75
CA LYS A 21 6.47 -15.84 -0.15
C LYS A 21 5.24 -15.62 -1.01
N HIS A 22 4.15 -15.09 -0.45
CA HIS A 22 2.91 -14.79 -1.18
C HIS A 22 2.49 -13.34 -0.96
N ILE A 23 2.47 -12.58 -2.05
CA ILE A 23 2.04 -11.19 -2.07
C ILE A 23 0.73 -11.11 -2.86
N ALA A 24 -0.32 -10.58 -2.24
CA ALA A 24 -1.60 -10.38 -2.90
C ALA A 24 -1.88 -8.89 -3.15
N VAL A 25 -2.53 -8.59 -4.26
CA VAL A 25 -2.78 -7.23 -4.75
C VAL A 25 -4.27 -7.08 -5.06
N GLY A 26 -4.88 -6.06 -4.44
CA GLY A 26 -6.29 -5.76 -4.60
C GLY A 26 -6.63 -5.10 -5.95
N VAL A 27 -7.90 -4.74 -6.10
CA VAL A 27 -8.38 -4.01 -7.28
C VAL A 27 -7.76 -2.59 -7.31
N LEU A 28 -7.59 -2.01 -8.51
CA LEU A 28 -7.13 -0.63 -8.70
C LEU A 28 -5.82 -0.29 -7.96
N SER A 29 -4.87 -1.23 -7.95
CA SER A 29 -3.60 -1.09 -7.22
C SER A 29 -2.38 -1.23 -8.14
N PRO A 30 -2.24 -0.41 -9.20
CA PRO A 30 -1.18 -0.58 -10.20
C PRO A 30 0.24 -0.38 -9.65
N ILE A 31 0.45 0.62 -8.76
CA ILE A 31 1.74 0.85 -8.10
C ILE A 31 2.09 -0.32 -7.17
N PRO A 32 1.22 -0.77 -6.24
CA PRO A 32 1.48 -1.96 -5.45
C PRO A 32 1.67 -3.24 -6.26
N GLY A 33 0.88 -3.44 -7.32
CA GLY A 33 1.02 -4.57 -8.23
C GLY A 33 2.38 -4.61 -8.91
N SER A 34 2.84 -3.46 -9.40
CA SER A 34 4.19 -3.30 -9.93
C SER A 34 5.26 -3.59 -8.88
N ALA A 35 5.07 -3.15 -7.63
CA ALA A 35 6.01 -3.43 -6.54
C ALA A 35 6.08 -4.92 -6.18
N ALA A 36 4.95 -5.62 -6.17
CA ALA A 36 4.88 -7.06 -5.95
C ALA A 36 5.59 -7.85 -7.07
N LEU A 37 5.38 -7.45 -8.32
CA LEU A 37 6.09 -8.02 -9.47
C LEU A 37 7.60 -7.72 -9.41
N LEU A 38 7.99 -6.51 -9.02
CA LEU A 38 9.40 -6.16 -8.84
C LEU A 38 10.05 -7.01 -7.75
N ALA A 39 9.37 -7.23 -6.62
CA ALA A 39 9.84 -8.13 -5.57
C ALA A 39 10.03 -9.57 -6.10
N LYS A 40 9.05 -10.07 -6.88
CA LYS A 40 9.12 -11.39 -7.53
C LYS A 40 10.28 -11.52 -8.52
N VAL A 41 10.58 -10.48 -9.29
CA VAL A 41 11.70 -10.48 -10.25
C VAL A 41 13.06 -10.42 -9.54
N ARG A 42 13.12 -9.80 -8.35
CA ARG A 42 14.35 -9.63 -7.58
C ARG A 42 14.71 -10.83 -6.71
N SER A 43 13.72 -11.61 -6.28
CA SER A 43 13.91 -12.70 -5.33
C SER A 43 13.08 -13.92 -5.68
N GLU A 44 13.74 -15.08 -5.70
CA GLU A 44 13.09 -16.38 -5.85
C GLU A 44 12.29 -16.79 -4.59
N GLU A 45 12.48 -16.09 -3.46
CA GLU A 45 11.72 -16.36 -2.23
C GLU A 45 10.24 -16.05 -2.39
N VAL A 46 9.90 -15.01 -3.18
CA VAL A 46 8.52 -14.71 -3.55
C VAL A 46 8.06 -15.83 -4.48
N LYS A 47 7.28 -16.77 -3.95
CA LYS A 47 6.78 -17.92 -4.71
C LYS A 47 5.55 -17.55 -5.53
N LYS A 48 4.61 -16.79 -4.95
CA LYS A 48 3.34 -16.44 -5.57
C LYS A 48 3.10 -14.92 -5.49
N VAL A 49 2.68 -14.33 -6.62
CA VAL A 49 2.09 -12.99 -6.66
C VAL A 49 0.69 -13.15 -7.22
N SER A 50 -0.32 -12.62 -6.53
CA SER A 50 -1.71 -12.71 -6.97
C SER A 50 -2.27 -11.32 -7.19
N ILE A 51 -2.76 -11.03 -8.40
CA ILE A 51 -3.25 -9.70 -8.77
C ILE A 51 -4.70 -9.82 -9.22
N ILE A 52 -5.62 -9.18 -8.50
CA ILE A 52 -7.03 -9.12 -8.93
C ILE A 52 -7.12 -8.37 -10.25
N GLY A 53 -7.69 -9.03 -11.27
CA GLY A 53 -7.84 -8.49 -12.63
C GLY A 53 -6.80 -9.00 -13.62
N SER A 54 -5.75 -9.69 -13.17
CA SER A 54 -4.76 -10.29 -14.08
C SER A 54 -5.34 -11.51 -14.79
N THR A 55 -5.16 -11.59 -16.10
CA THR A 55 -5.53 -12.75 -16.94
C THR A 55 -4.35 -13.71 -17.14
N GLN A 56 -3.12 -13.24 -16.92
CA GLN A 56 -1.92 -14.07 -17.01
C GLN A 56 -1.86 -15.17 -15.94
N GLU A 57 -1.77 -16.44 -16.35
CA GLU A 57 -1.73 -17.63 -15.48
C GLU A 57 -0.85 -17.50 -14.21
N PRO A 58 0.41 -17.00 -14.27
CA PRO A 58 1.26 -16.94 -13.07
C PRO A 58 0.76 -15.98 -11.98
N TYR A 59 -0.11 -15.02 -12.34
CA TYR A 59 -0.57 -13.94 -11.47
C TYR A 59 -2.10 -13.90 -11.30
N ARG A 60 -2.80 -14.69 -12.11
CA ARG A 60 -4.25 -14.85 -12.11
C ARG A 60 -4.70 -15.45 -10.78
N LEU A 61 -5.84 -14.98 -10.31
CA LEU A 61 -6.58 -15.58 -9.20
C LEU A 61 -7.70 -16.45 -9.77
N ASP A 62 -7.98 -17.58 -9.12
CA ASP A 62 -9.17 -18.37 -9.38
C ASP A 62 -10.40 -17.72 -8.69
N GLY A 63 -10.64 -16.45 -9.05
CA GLY A 63 -11.68 -15.59 -8.46
C GLY A 63 -11.29 -14.97 -7.11
N GLY A 64 -12.19 -14.15 -6.57
CA GLY A 64 -11.97 -13.51 -5.26
C GLY A 64 -11.91 -14.50 -4.10
N VAL A 65 -12.60 -15.64 -4.21
CA VAL A 65 -12.68 -16.69 -3.19
C VAL A 65 -11.30 -17.24 -2.85
N ASP A 66 -10.45 -17.54 -3.85
CA ASP A 66 -9.09 -18.06 -3.61
C ASP A 66 -8.25 -17.12 -2.72
N LEU A 67 -8.36 -15.81 -2.93
CA LEU A 67 -7.62 -14.84 -2.11
C LEU A 67 -8.10 -14.83 -0.65
N PHE A 68 -9.42 -14.81 -0.43
CA PHE A 68 -9.97 -14.81 0.92
C PHE A 68 -9.66 -16.12 1.66
N ASP A 69 -9.71 -17.26 0.99
CA ASP A 69 -9.36 -18.56 1.56
C ASP A 69 -7.86 -18.65 1.88
N CYS A 70 -7.00 -18.17 0.98
CA CYS A 70 -5.57 -18.07 1.24
C CYS A 70 -5.30 -17.19 2.47
N ALA A 71 -5.95 -16.04 2.60
CA ALA A 71 -5.80 -15.15 3.74
C ALA A 71 -6.31 -15.79 5.05
N GLY A 72 -7.49 -16.43 5.02
CA GLY A 72 -8.07 -17.15 6.16
C GLY A 72 -7.20 -18.31 6.66
N GLN A 73 -6.42 -18.92 5.77
CA GLN A 73 -5.47 -19.98 6.10
C GLN A 73 -4.06 -19.47 6.44
N GLY A 74 -3.85 -18.15 6.50
CA GLY A 74 -2.54 -17.56 6.79
C GLY A 74 -1.50 -17.75 5.68
N ARG A 75 -1.94 -17.98 4.43
CA ARG A 75 -1.07 -18.21 3.26
C ARG A 75 -0.68 -16.93 2.52
N VAL A 76 -1.16 -15.76 2.95
CA VAL A 76 -0.84 -14.46 2.36
C VAL A 76 0.03 -13.67 3.32
N ASP A 77 1.24 -13.28 2.89
CA ASP A 77 2.19 -12.57 3.73
C ASP A 77 1.98 -11.06 3.70
N ALA A 78 1.67 -10.51 2.51
CA ALA A 78 1.45 -9.09 2.31
C ALA A 78 0.23 -8.78 1.43
N PHE A 79 -0.40 -7.65 1.74
CA PHE A 79 -1.50 -7.07 1.00
C PHE A 79 -1.41 -5.54 1.03
N PHE A 80 -2.19 -4.88 0.18
CA PHE A 80 -2.14 -3.43 0.04
C PHE A 80 -3.53 -2.84 0.20
N LEU A 81 -3.62 -1.72 0.91
CA LEU A 81 -4.85 -0.97 1.05
C LEU A 81 -4.61 0.51 0.74
N SER A 82 -5.63 1.13 0.19
CA SER A 82 -5.74 2.58 0.10
C SER A 82 -6.99 3.01 0.88
N GLY A 83 -7.23 4.31 0.95
CA GLY A 83 -8.38 4.87 1.66
C GLY A 83 -8.72 6.26 1.15
N GLY A 84 -9.99 6.63 1.25
CA GLY A 84 -10.41 8.03 1.10
C GLY A 84 -9.96 8.87 2.30
N GLN A 85 -9.97 8.28 3.50
CA GLN A 85 -9.30 8.82 4.69
C GLN A 85 -8.48 7.75 5.39
N ILE A 86 -7.39 8.16 6.04
CA ILE A 86 -6.53 7.37 6.92
C ILE A 86 -6.21 8.23 8.15
N ASP A 87 -6.30 7.67 9.36
CA ASP A 87 -5.94 8.38 10.61
C ASP A 87 -4.67 7.84 11.27
N GLY A 88 -4.24 8.49 12.36
CA GLY A 88 -2.98 8.17 13.05
C GLY A 88 -2.91 6.78 13.69
N GLN A 89 -4.05 6.12 13.91
CA GLN A 89 -4.12 4.72 14.37
C GLN A 89 -4.19 3.74 13.19
N ALA A 90 -3.95 4.22 11.97
CA ALA A 90 -4.06 3.49 10.72
C ALA A 90 -5.47 2.94 10.45
N ASN A 91 -6.53 3.58 10.98
CA ASN A 91 -7.88 3.25 10.52
C ASN A 91 -8.06 3.76 9.09
N VAL A 92 -8.79 2.99 8.29
CA VAL A 92 -9.03 3.29 6.87
C VAL A 92 -10.52 3.50 6.65
N ASN A 93 -10.87 4.60 5.98
CA ASN A 93 -12.21 4.87 5.49
C ASN A 93 -12.27 4.71 3.97
N LEU A 94 -13.13 3.79 3.53
CA LEU A 94 -13.48 3.52 2.15
C LEU A 94 -14.99 3.69 1.90
N THR A 95 -15.74 4.11 2.92
CA THR A 95 -17.21 4.20 2.87
C THR A 95 -17.66 5.59 2.43
N GLY A 96 -17.21 6.66 3.07
CA GLY A 96 -17.66 8.02 2.73
C GLY A 96 -17.42 9.04 3.84
N ILE A 97 -17.80 10.29 3.57
CA ILE A 97 -17.64 11.45 4.46
C ILE A 97 -19.00 11.84 5.05
N GLY A 98 -19.00 12.22 6.33
CA GLY A 98 -20.20 12.57 7.10
C GLY A 98 -20.75 11.40 7.92
N ALA A 99 -21.87 11.65 8.60
CA ALA A 99 -22.46 10.70 9.53
C ALA A 99 -23.04 9.46 8.82
N TYR A 100 -22.60 8.27 9.22
CA TYR A 100 -23.20 7.02 8.76
C TYR A 100 -24.60 6.81 9.38
N PRO A 101 -25.61 6.30 8.64
CA PRO A 101 -25.56 5.83 7.24
C PRO A 101 -25.85 6.91 6.18
N LYS A 102 -26.20 8.14 6.58
CA LYS A 102 -26.55 9.25 5.67
C LYS A 102 -25.33 10.14 5.40
N GLN A 103 -24.38 9.59 4.65
CA GLN A 103 -23.16 10.29 4.28
C GLN A 103 -23.40 11.30 3.16
N GLU A 104 -22.73 12.45 3.25
CA GLU A 104 -22.80 13.52 2.23
C GLU A 104 -22.06 13.10 0.95
N THR A 105 -20.92 12.41 1.12
CA THR A 105 -20.15 11.81 0.03
C THR A 105 -20.05 10.32 0.24
N ARG A 106 -20.38 9.52 -0.78
CA ARG A 106 -20.33 8.05 -0.73
C ARG A 106 -19.30 7.51 -1.72
N TRP A 107 -18.41 6.65 -1.23
CA TRP A 107 -17.42 5.92 -2.02
C TRP A 107 -17.87 4.48 -2.31
N SER A 108 -17.05 3.70 -3.02
CA SER A 108 -17.39 2.34 -3.43
C SER A 108 -17.57 1.35 -2.26
N GLY A 109 -17.00 1.63 -1.08
CA GLY A 109 -17.19 0.84 0.14
C GLY A 109 -15.95 0.02 0.54
N ALA A 110 -16.08 -0.72 1.64
CA ALA A 110 -14.95 -1.40 2.29
C ALA A 110 -14.41 -2.63 1.53
N PHE A 111 -15.18 -3.23 0.62
CA PHE A 111 -14.84 -4.52 0.00
C PHE A 111 -14.39 -5.54 1.05
N GLY A 112 -13.33 -6.32 0.77
CA GLY A 112 -12.72 -7.25 1.72
C GLY A 112 -11.73 -6.64 2.71
N SER A 113 -11.59 -5.31 2.75
CA SER A 113 -10.52 -4.66 3.52
C SER A 113 -10.57 -5.01 5.00
N ALA A 114 -11.74 -5.00 5.64
CA ALA A 114 -11.88 -5.36 7.05
C ALA A 114 -11.35 -6.78 7.34
N TYR A 115 -11.63 -7.75 6.47
CA TYR A 115 -11.17 -9.12 6.64
C TYR A 115 -9.66 -9.27 6.42
N LEU A 116 -9.17 -8.78 5.27
CA LEU A 116 -7.75 -8.89 4.89
C LEU A 116 -6.87 -8.10 5.86
N TYR A 117 -7.33 -6.95 6.36
CA TYR A 117 -6.56 -6.14 7.29
C TYR A 117 -6.45 -6.77 8.68
N PHE A 118 -7.37 -7.65 9.05
CA PHE A 118 -7.29 -8.42 10.30
C PHE A 118 -6.35 -9.62 10.20
N LEU A 119 -6.20 -10.20 9.00
CA LEU A 119 -5.55 -11.51 8.84
C LEU A 119 -4.15 -11.44 8.21
N VAL A 120 -3.93 -10.54 7.25
CA VAL A 120 -2.66 -10.46 6.52
C VAL A 120 -1.60 -9.78 7.40
N PRO A 121 -0.48 -10.46 7.72
CA PRO A 121 0.54 -9.96 8.66
C PRO A 121 1.10 -8.60 8.28
N ARG A 122 1.30 -8.35 6.98
CA ARG A 122 1.94 -7.14 6.48
C ARG A 122 1.05 -6.39 5.49
N VAL A 123 0.16 -5.55 5.99
CA VAL A 123 -0.63 -4.65 5.13
C VAL A 123 0.06 -3.30 4.98
N ILE A 124 0.41 -2.98 3.74
CA ILE A 124 1.05 -1.71 3.38
C ILE A 124 -0.03 -0.77 2.85
N LEU A 125 -0.21 0.35 3.55
CA LEU A 125 -1.08 1.42 3.10
C LEU A 125 -0.38 2.25 2.04
N PHE A 126 -1.12 2.75 1.05
CA PHE A 126 -0.56 3.64 0.04
C PHE A 126 -1.56 4.68 -0.45
N ARG A 127 -1.04 5.86 -0.80
CA ARG A 127 -1.79 6.95 -1.44
C ARG A 127 -0.89 7.67 -2.44
N GLU A 128 -1.47 8.07 -3.57
CA GLU A 128 -0.82 8.97 -4.53
C GLU A 128 -1.01 10.45 -4.17
N GLU A 129 -1.85 10.72 -3.18
CA GLU A 129 -2.08 12.06 -2.66
C GLU A 129 -1.70 12.11 -1.18
N HIS A 130 -0.95 13.15 -0.80
CA HIS A 130 -0.63 13.45 0.58
C HIS A 130 -1.20 14.80 0.97
N SER A 131 -2.31 14.79 1.71
CA SER A 131 -3.02 16.01 2.11
C SER A 131 -3.84 15.77 3.37
N ARG A 132 -4.18 16.83 4.10
CA ARG A 132 -5.00 16.77 5.33
C ARG A 132 -6.43 16.26 5.13
N ARG A 133 -6.92 16.21 3.90
CA ARG A 133 -8.23 15.59 3.59
C ARG A 133 -8.15 14.06 3.50
N VAL A 134 -6.97 13.52 3.17
CA VAL A 134 -6.71 12.08 3.13
C VAL A 134 -6.18 11.62 4.48
N PHE A 135 -5.20 12.32 5.03
CA PHE A 135 -4.59 12.04 6.33
C PHE A 135 -5.23 12.92 7.39
N VAL A 136 -6.23 12.37 8.08
CA VAL A 136 -7.14 13.12 8.96
C VAL A 136 -6.87 12.81 10.43
N PRO A 137 -7.18 13.74 11.37
CA PRO A 137 -7.04 13.44 12.79
C PRO A 137 -7.83 12.18 13.22
N LYS A 138 -9.00 11.97 12.62
CA LYS A 138 -9.88 10.83 12.84
C LYS A 138 -10.72 10.59 11.59
N VAL A 139 -10.86 9.33 11.19
CA VAL A 139 -11.73 8.98 10.06
C VAL A 139 -13.21 9.14 10.40
N ASP A 140 -14.02 9.55 9.42
CA ASP A 140 -15.48 9.67 9.58
C ASP A 140 -16.16 8.32 9.77
N PHE A 141 -15.61 7.28 9.12
CA PHE A 141 -16.08 5.91 9.23
C PHE A 141 -14.92 4.93 9.17
N ILE A 142 -14.89 3.97 10.09
CA ILE A 142 -13.86 2.92 10.10
C ILE A 142 -14.33 1.75 9.23
N SER A 143 -13.89 1.74 7.97
CA SER A 143 -14.11 0.61 7.06
C SER A 143 -13.21 -0.57 7.42
N ALA A 144 -11.96 -0.29 7.76
CA ALA A 144 -11.01 -1.29 8.23
C ALA A 144 -10.20 -0.69 9.40
N PRO A 145 -10.31 -1.25 10.62
CA PRO A 145 -9.62 -0.69 11.77
C PRO A 145 -8.13 -1.03 11.75
N GLY A 146 -7.26 -0.05 12.01
CA GLY A 146 -5.80 -0.28 12.06
C GLY A 146 -5.36 -1.01 13.33
N VAL A 147 -6.14 -0.86 14.40
CA VAL A 147 -5.89 -1.48 15.71
C VAL A 147 -7.13 -2.19 16.22
N SER A 148 -6.98 -3.00 17.25
CA SER A 148 -8.09 -3.71 17.89
C SER A 148 -8.12 -3.46 19.39
N ALA A 149 -9.29 -3.66 19.99
CA ALA A 149 -9.44 -3.67 21.44
C ALA A 149 -8.58 -4.79 22.07
N PRO A 150 -8.22 -4.67 23.36
CA PRO A 150 -7.55 -5.75 24.07
C PRO A 150 -8.31 -7.08 23.93
N ASN A 151 -7.58 -8.19 23.92
CA ASN A 151 -8.11 -9.56 23.80
C ASN A 151 -8.79 -9.91 22.47
N ILE A 152 -8.70 -9.06 21.45
CA ILE A 152 -9.10 -9.42 20.09
C ILE A 152 -7.89 -10.04 19.38
N TYR A 153 -8.01 -11.33 19.01
CA TYR A 153 -6.99 -12.00 18.21
C TYR A 153 -6.91 -11.37 16.81
N ARG A 154 -5.74 -10.85 16.48
CA ARG A 154 -5.47 -10.19 15.19
C ARG A 154 -4.04 -10.52 14.72
N PRO A 155 -3.87 -11.50 13.82
CA PRO A 155 -2.56 -11.83 13.28
C PRO A 155 -2.07 -10.81 12.24
N GLY A 156 -2.99 -10.07 11.61
CA GLY A 156 -2.72 -9.11 10.55
C GLY A 156 -2.73 -7.64 10.96
N GLY A 157 -2.57 -6.73 10.01
CA GLY A 157 -2.73 -5.29 10.24
C GLY A 157 -1.74 -4.38 9.53
N PRO A 158 -1.74 -3.08 9.88
CA PRO A 158 -0.82 -2.10 9.33
C PRO A 158 0.64 -2.48 9.55
N TYR A 159 1.45 -2.15 8.56
CA TYR A 159 2.90 -2.28 8.63
C TYR A 159 3.62 -1.00 8.20
N ALA A 160 3.19 -0.41 7.09
CA ALA A 160 3.78 0.80 6.54
C ALA A 160 2.71 1.65 5.84
N LEU A 161 3.01 2.92 5.63
CA LEU A 161 2.26 3.83 4.77
C LEU A 161 3.24 4.53 3.81
N VAL A 162 2.99 4.43 2.51
CA VAL A 162 3.83 5.06 1.47
C VAL A 162 3.03 6.11 0.71
N THR A 163 3.64 7.28 0.52
CA THR A 163 3.01 8.47 -0.08
C THR A 163 4.02 9.19 -0.99
N PRO A 164 3.63 10.18 -1.81
CA PRO A 164 4.59 10.96 -2.59
C PRO A 164 5.63 11.73 -1.78
N LEU A 165 5.37 12.01 -0.49
CA LEU A 165 6.28 12.80 0.33
C LEU A 165 7.24 11.94 1.15
N CYS A 166 6.78 10.79 1.63
CA CYS A 166 7.50 10.03 2.66
C CYS A 166 7.01 8.59 2.83
N GLN A 167 7.74 7.87 3.68
CA GLN A 167 7.41 6.54 4.18
C GLN A 167 7.20 6.60 5.69
N PHE A 168 6.11 6.02 6.16
CA PHE A 168 5.90 5.71 7.57
C PHE A 168 5.99 4.20 7.82
N LEU A 169 6.48 3.82 8.99
CA LEU A 169 6.24 2.52 9.60
C LEU A 169 5.14 2.65 10.65
N PHE A 170 4.40 1.57 10.89
CA PHE A 170 3.41 1.54 11.96
C PHE A 170 3.94 0.73 13.14
N ASP A 171 4.05 1.37 14.30
CA ASP A 171 4.36 0.69 15.55
C ASP A 171 3.07 0.13 16.14
N ARG A 172 2.93 -1.20 16.11
CA ARG A 172 1.73 -1.90 16.61
C ARG A 172 1.57 -1.81 18.13
N ASN A 173 2.66 -1.70 18.86
CA ASN A 173 2.64 -1.60 20.32
C ASN A 173 2.18 -0.20 20.74
N LYS A 174 2.72 0.83 20.07
CA LYS A 174 2.36 2.24 20.32
C LYS A 174 1.09 2.68 19.60
N LYS A 175 0.60 1.90 18.63
CA LYS A 175 -0.60 2.18 17.82
C LYS A 175 -0.51 3.49 17.04
N GLN A 176 0.67 3.82 16.53
CA GLN A 176 0.92 5.07 15.82
C GLN A 176 1.94 4.93 14.70
N PHE A 177 1.96 5.91 13.80
CA PHE A 177 2.97 6.01 12.75
C PHE A 177 4.29 6.60 13.27
N PHE A 178 5.38 6.12 12.68
CA PHE A 178 6.73 6.62 12.83
C PHE A 178 7.29 6.95 11.44
N LEU A 179 7.86 8.14 11.27
CA LEU A 179 8.46 8.58 10.02
C LEU A 179 9.74 7.81 9.73
N LYS A 180 9.70 6.94 8.72
CA LYS A 180 10.86 6.14 8.31
C LYS A 180 11.86 6.94 7.49
N SER A 181 11.37 7.76 6.56
CA SER A 181 12.21 8.54 5.65
C SER A 181 11.38 9.52 4.83
N ILE A 182 11.99 10.61 4.39
CA ILE A 182 11.37 11.59 3.48
C ILE A 182 11.94 11.41 2.07
N HIS A 183 11.10 11.55 1.04
CA HIS A 183 11.52 11.48 -0.35
C HIS A 183 12.37 12.70 -0.72
N GLN A 184 13.34 12.51 -1.63
CA GLN A 184 14.24 13.58 -2.05
C GLN A 184 13.45 14.80 -2.57
N GLY A 185 13.74 15.98 -2.01
CA GLY A 185 13.09 17.24 -2.40
C GLY A 185 11.94 17.68 -1.50
N HIS A 186 11.54 16.84 -0.54
CA HIS A 186 10.52 17.17 0.45
C HIS A 186 11.15 17.47 1.83
N SER A 187 10.42 18.19 2.67
CA SER A 187 10.84 18.56 4.03
C SER A 187 9.96 17.93 5.10
N LEU A 188 10.45 17.88 6.35
CA LEU A 188 9.63 17.45 7.49
C LEU A 188 8.43 18.37 7.70
N GLU A 189 8.64 19.69 7.54
CA GLU A 189 7.59 20.70 7.64
C GLU A 189 6.45 20.42 6.65
N GLU A 190 6.78 20.12 5.39
CA GLU A 190 5.78 19.78 4.37
C GLU A 190 4.97 18.53 4.74
N VAL A 191 5.62 17.51 5.34
CA VAL A 191 4.93 16.30 5.82
C VAL A 191 3.97 16.64 6.96
N HIS A 192 4.39 17.46 7.94
CA HIS A 192 3.51 17.90 9.03
C HIS A 192 2.34 18.76 8.53
N ASP A 193 2.60 19.69 7.62
CA ASP A 193 1.59 20.58 7.06
C ASP A 193 0.51 19.81 6.29
N ASN A 194 0.86 18.67 5.71
CA ASN A 194 -0.05 17.83 4.93
C ASN A 194 -0.57 16.59 5.69
N THR A 195 -0.22 16.39 6.95
CA THR A 195 -0.70 15.28 7.79
C THR A 195 -1.58 15.79 8.93
N GLY A 196 -2.81 15.28 9.03
CA GLY A 196 -3.78 15.71 10.06
C GLY A 196 -3.65 15.00 11.41
N PHE A 197 -2.70 14.09 11.57
CA PHE A 197 -2.46 13.34 12.80
C PHE A 197 -0.98 13.41 13.20
N ASP A 198 -0.70 13.17 14.48
CA ASP A 198 0.65 13.12 15.00
C ASP A 198 1.37 11.82 14.62
N PHE A 199 2.68 11.90 14.44
CA PHE A 199 3.55 10.76 14.19
C PHE A 199 4.92 10.97 14.85
N GLU A 200 5.60 9.88 15.19
CA GLU A 200 6.94 9.95 15.75
C GLU A 200 7.97 10.29 14.66
N VAL A 201 8.97 11.10 15.01
CA VAL A 201 10.04 11.54 14.12
C VAL A 201 11.40 11.10 14.71
N PRO A 202 12.29 10.45 13.94
CA PRO A 202 13.62 10.12 14.42
C PRO A 202 14.51 11.35 14.59
N GLU A 203 15.51 11.28 15.47
CA GLU A 203 16.50 12.35 15.66
C GLU A 203 17.21 12.74 14.35
N THR A 204 17.53 11.75 13.52
CA THR A 204 18.06 11.95 12.17
C THR A 204 17.11 11.33 11.17
N ILE A 205 16.52 12.16 10.31
CA ILE A 205 15.55 11.73 9.31
C ILE A 205 16.28 11.23 8.06
N PRO A 206 16.17 9.93 7.72
CA PRO A 206 16.76 9.42 6.50
C PRO A 206 16.06 9.99 5.26
N ILE A 207 16.83 10.21 4.19
CA ILE A 207 16.28 10.46 2.86
C ILE A 207 16.05 9.13 2.16
N THR A 208 14.90 8.98 1.50
CA THR A 208 14.59 7.80 0.69
C THR A 208 15.60 7.67 -0.44
N ALA A 209 16.24 6.51 -0.53
CA ALA A 209 17.16 6.22 -1.62
C ALA A 209 16.41 6.22 -2.97
N ALA A 210 16.98 6.91 -3.97
CA ALA A 210 16.44 6.88 -5.32
C ALA A 210 16.59 5.48 -5.95
N PRO A 211 15.64 5.05 -6.81
CA PRO A 211 15.76 3.77 -7.52
C PRO A 211 17.04 3.71 -8.36
N THR A 212 17.79 2.62 -8.22
CA THR A 212 19.01 2.40 -9.03
C THR A 212 18.67 2.22 -10.51
N LYS A 213 19.64 2.45 -11.41
CA LYS A 213 19.50 2.15 -12.84
C LYS A 213 19.09 0.70 -13.10
N LYS A 214 19.61 -0.25 -12.33
CA LYS A 214 19.25 -1.68 -12.40
C LYS A 214 17.78 -1.88 -12.01
N THR A 215 17.32 -1.25 -10.93
CA THR A 215 15.91 -1.27 -10.52
C THR A 215 15.00 -0.73 -11.61
N LEU A 216 15.31 0.45 -12.15
CA LEU A 216 14.51 1.09 -13.19
C LEU A 216 14.43 0.24 -14.45
N LYS A 217 15.54 -0.39 -14.84
CA LYS A 217 15.56 -1.34 -15.95
C LYS A 217 14.60 -2.51 -15.72
N LEU A 218 14.61 -3.12 -14.53
CA LEU A 218 13.68 -4.21 -14.20
C LEU A 218 12.22 -3.75 -14.21
N ILE A 219 11.92 -2.57 -13.66
CA ILE A 219 10.57 -2.00 -13.68
C ILE A 219 10.09 -1.86 -15.13
N ARG A 220 10.88 -1.20 -15.98
CA ARG A 220 10.49 -0.88 -17.35
C ARG A 220 10.44 -2.10 -18.28
N GLU A 221 11.37 -3.05 -18.14
CA GLU A 221 11.50 -4.17 -19.09
C GLU A 221 10.83 -5.46 -18.63
N LYS A 222 10.63 -5.67 -17.32
CA LYS A 222 10.09 -6.92 -16.76
C LYS A 222 8.76 -6.74 -16.05
N VAL A 223 8.54 -5.60 -15.40
CA VAL A 223 7.30 -5.33 -14.67
C VAL A 223 6.25 -4.68 -15.58
N ALA A 224 6.62 -3.65 -16.34
CA ALA A 224 5.69 -2.89 -17.17
C ALA A 224 4.87 -3.77 -18.14
N PRO A 225 5.46 -4.72 -18.89
CA PRO A 225 4.68 -5.58 -19.79
C PRO A 225 3.69 -6.49 -19.07
N VAL A 226 4.01 -6.88 -17.83
CA VAL A 226 3.15 -7.77 -17.03
C VAL A 226 2.00 -6.97 -16.41
N ILE A 227 2.29 -5.79 -15.84
CA ILE A 227 1.28 -4.98 -15.16
C ILE A 227 0.29 -4.32 -16.13
N ALA A 228 0.66 -4.21 -17.41
CA ALA A 228 -0.22 -3.72 -18.47
C ALA A 228 -1.47 -4.60 -18.70
N ASP A 229 -1.42 -5.89 -18.34
CA ASP A 229 -2.57 -6.80 -18.43
C ASP A 229 -3.71 -6.39 -17.47
N PRO A 230 -3.51 -6.31 -16.15
CA PRO A 230 -4.54 -5.82 -15.25
C PRO A 230 -4.74 -4.29 -15.28
N TYR A 231 -3.75 -3.51 -15.71
CA TYR A 231 -3.77 -2.03 -15.66
C TYR A 231 -3.18 -1.36 -16.92
N PRO A 232 -3.81 -1.48 -18.10
CA PRO A 232 -3.27 -1.00 -19.37
C PRO A 232 -3.08 0.52 -19.41
N ASP A 233 -4.05 1.29 -18.87
CA ASP A 233 -3.98 2.76 -18.87
C ASP A 233 -2.84 3.29 -17.99
N PHE A 234 -2.63 2.65 -16.84
CA PHE A 234 -1.50 2.99 -15.96
C PHE A 234 -0.16 2.72 -16.65
N ALA A 235 -0.03 1.55 -17.28
CA ALA A 235 1.20 1.17 -17.95
C ALA A 235 1.49 2.10 -19.14
N LYS A 236 0.48 2.45 -19.93
CA LYS A 236 0.58 3.43 -21.02
C LYS A 236 0.97 4.83 -20.53
N LYS A 237 0.42 5.28 -19.40
CA LYS A 237 0.77 6.57 -18.77
C LYS A 237 2.23 6.58 -18.31
N CYS A 238 2.67 5.55 -17.60
CA CYS A 238 3.99 5.53 -16.96
C CYS A 238 5.12 5.19 -17.93
N TRP A 239 4.85 4.33 -18.91
CA TRP A 239 5.85 3.77 -19.82
C TRP A 239 5.32 3.75 -21.25
N PRO A 240 5.13 4.85 -21.97
CA PRO A 240 4.43 4.83 -23.27
C PRO A 240 5.07 3.96 -24.39
N ASN A 241 6.31 3.48 -24.22
CA ASN A 241 7.09 2.75 -25.22
C ASN A 241 7.46 1.30 -24.83
N HIS A 242 6.72 0.68 -23.89
CA HIS A 242 6.95 -0.72 -23.48
C HIS A 242 6.15 -1.71 -24.33
#